data_AF-A0A9E1NH25-F1
#
_entry.id   AF-A0A9E1NH25-F1
#
_cell.length_a   1.000
_cell.length_b   1.000
_cell.length_c   1.000
_cell.angle_alpha   90.00
_cell.angle_beta   90.00
_cell.angle_gamma   90.00
#
_symmetry.space_group_name_H-M   'P 1'
#
loop_
_entity.id
_entity.type
_entity.pdbx_description
1 polymer ?
#
loop_
_entity_poly.entity_id
_entity_poly.type
_entity_poly.pdbx_seq_one_letter_code
_entity_poly.pdbx_strand_id
1 'polypeptide(L)'
;MNAVFFIVLTLFLIVIQTIILPLFSLFDQCFDLLIIEIIFLSFLSSRYSIVLVTIIIGCVMDSISGVPFFYHIFSYVWIFIIVQIAKQLLFHRSTIFIFIISIVAILFQHGFLLFSVFVHQDINSIWEFNFGLLIRQVFWGVVFIPPGLWIINAFWHRWILKTNFLQNSMFKNTEDRVDRIQ
;
A
#
# COMPACT_ATOMS: atom_id res chain seq x y z
N MET A 1 -8.55 -0.57 14.62
CA MET A 1 -8.38 -0.83 13.17
C MET A 1 -8.93 -2.21 12.90
N ASN A 2 -9.82 -2.35 11.92
CA ASN A 2 -10.30 -3.66 11.48
C ASN A 2 -9.18 -4.35 10.68
N ALA A 3 -8.27 -5.04 11.38
CA ALA A 3 -7.12 -5.71 10.78
C ALA A 3 -7.51 -6.69 9.67
N VAL A 4 -8.68 -7.34 9.80
CA VAL A 4 -9.23 -8.27 8.80
C VAL A 4 -9.37 -7.62 7.43
N PHE A 5 -9.82 -6.36 7.35
CA PHE A 5 -9.97 -5.66 6.08
C PHE A 5 -8.62 -5.49 5.38
N PHE A 6 -7.59 -5.09 6.13
CA PHE A 6 -6.24 -4.89 5.59
C PHE A 6 -5.61 -6.20 5.17
N ILE A 7 -5.75 -7.27 5.96
CA ILE A 7 -5.26 -8.60 5.56
C ILE A 7 -5.90 -9.04 4.23
N VAL A 8 -7.21 -8.89 4.08
CA VAL A 8 -7.92 -9.22 2.84
C VAL A 8 -7.46 -8.33 1.68
N LEU A 9 -7.28 -7.02 1.94
CA LEU A 9 -6.79 -6.07 0.94
C LEU A 9 -5.37 -6.39 0.47
N THR A 10 -4.43 -6.63 1.39
CA THR A 10 -3.05 -7.02 1.08
C THR A 10 -3.02 -8.27 0.23
N LEU A 11 -3.74 -9.33 0.63
CA LEU A 11 -3.80 -10.57 -0.15
C LEU A 11 -4.39 -10.33 -1.54
N PHE A 12 -5.46 -9.55 -1.64
CA PHE A 12 -6.07 -9.19 -2.92
C PHE A 12 -5.10 -8.44 -3.84
N LEU A 13 -4.38 -7.44 -3.31
CA LEU A 13 -3.41 -6.67 -4.08
C LEU A 13 -2.20 -7.54 -4.50
N ILE A 14 -1.72 -8.43 -3.62
CA ILE A 14 -0.67 -9.40 -3.96
C ILE A 14 -1.12 -10.29 -5.12
N VAL A 15 -2.34 -10.84 -5.07
CA VAL A 15 -2.88 -11.70 -6.13
C VAL A 15 -3.01 -10.91 -7.45
N ILE A 16 -3.51 -9.68 -7.39
CA ILE A 16 -3.61 -8.84 -8.60
C ILE A 16 -2.22 -8.61 -9.20
N GLN A 17 -1.23 -8.20 -8.40
CA GLN A 17 0.06 -7.81 -8.94
C GLN A 17 0.92 -8.99 -9.40
N THR A 18 0.80 -10.16 -8.76
CA THR A 18 1.61 -11.34 -9.07
C THR A 18 0.97 -12.25 -10.11
N ILE A 19 -0.36 -12.32 -10.15
CA ILE A 19 -1.08 -13.21 -11.07
C ILE A 19 -1.73 -12.39 -12.17
N ILE A 20 -2.58 -11.42 -11.85
CA ILE A 20 -3.47 -10.81 -12.85
C ILE A 20 -2.74 -9.84 -13.78
N LEU A 21 -1.91 -8.93 -13.24
CA LEU A 21 -1.23 -7.91 -14.04
C LEU A 21 -0.25 -8.50 -15.08
N PRO A 22 0.55 -9.54 -14.75
CA PRO A 22 1.43 -10.17 -15.75
C PRO A 22 0.70 -10.83 -16.93
N LEU A 23 -0.62 -11.11 -16.85
CA LEU A 23 -1.38 -11.61 -18.02
C LEU A 23 -1.52 -10.55 -19.13
N PHE A 24 -1.32 -9.27 -18.82
CA PHE A 24 -1.49 -8.17 -19.76
C PHE A 24 -0.14 -7.56 -20.14
N SER A 25 0.21 -7.61 -21.42
CA SER A 25 1.49 -7.07 -21.92
C SER A 25 1.67 -5.56 -21.68
N LEU A 26 0.57 -4.80 -21.56
CA LEU A 26 0.60 -3.36 -21.23
C LEU A 26 0.98 -3.08 -19.77
N PHE A 27 0.76 -4.06 -18.89
CA PHE A 27 1.07 -4.00 -17.45
C PHE A 27 2.25 -4.89 -17.08
N ASP A 28 2.98 -5.39 -18.08
CA ASP A 28 4.23 -6.07 -17.86
C ASP A 28 5.14 -5.12 -17.06
N GLN A 29 5.56 -5.53 -15.86
CA GLN A 29 6.33 -4.70 -14.93
C GLN A 29 5.62 -3.39 -14.50
N CYS A 30 4.37 -3.50 -14.07
CA CYS A 30 3.65 -2.42 -13.39
C CYS A 30 4.36 -1.98 -12.10
N PHE A 31 4.02 -0.79 -11.59
CA PHE A 31 4.47 -0.36 -10.26
C PHE A 31 3.92 -1.29 -9.17
N ASP A 32 4.52 -1.24 -7.99
CA ASP A 32 4.10 -2.03 -6.83
C ASP A 32 2.74 -1.54 -6.29
N LEU A 33 1.71 -2.39 -6.35
CA LEU A 33 0.35 -2.02 -5.95
C LEU A 33 0.23 -1.86 -4.43
N LEU A 34 1.09 -2.50 -3.65
CA LEU A 34 1.07 -2.40 -2.20
C LEU A 34 1.43 -0.99 -1.73
N ILE A 35 2.11 -0.17 -2.56
CA ILE A 35 2.32 1.26 -2.28
C ILE A 35 0.99 1.96 -1.98
N ILE A 36 -0.08 1.62 -2.71
CA ILE A 36 -1.41 2.24 -2.51
C ILE A 36 -1.92 1.93 -1.10
N GLU A 37 -1.78 0.66 -0.66
CA GLU A 37 -2.18 0.25 0.69
C GLU A 37 -1.32 0.93 1.76
N ILE A 38 0.00 1.00 1.59
CA ILE A 38 0.90 1.66 2.54
C ILE A 38 0.59 3.15 2.67
N ILE A 39 0.37 3.86 1.57
CA ILE A 39 -0.05 5.26 1.59
C ILE A 39 -1.41 5.39 2.31
N PHE A 40 -2.36 4.50 2.02
CA PHE A 40 -3.66 4.51 2.69
C PHE A 40 -3.57 4.28 4.21
N LEU A 41 -2.79 3.30 4.67
CA LEU A 41 -2.53 3.08 6.10
C LEU A 41 -1.88 4.31 6.74
N SER A 42 -0.93 4.93 6.04
CA SER A 42 -0.25 6.14 6.49
C SER A 42 -1.23 7.30 6.68
N PHE A 43 -2.25 7.41 5.83
CA PHE A 43 -3.34 8.37 6.02
C PHE A 43 -4.22 8.04 7.22
N LEU A 44 -4.61 6.77 7.38
CA LEU A 44 -5.61 6.36 8.34
C LEU A 44 -5.16 6.52 9.79
N SER A 45 -3.88 6.32 10.11
CA SER A 45 -3.41 6.51 11.48
C SER A 45 -1.92 6.84 11.55
N SER A 46 -1.54 7.58 12.60
CA SER A 46 -0.16 8.01 12.89
C SER A 46 0.50 7.15 13.97
N ARG A 47 -0.09 6.00 14.32
CA ARG A 47 0.36 5.15 15.42
C ARG A 47 1.55 4.30 15.00
N TYR A 48 2.52 4.14 15.90
CA TYR A 48 3.66 3.23 15.74
C TYR A 48 3.26 1.79 15.42
N SER A 49 2.08 1.34 15.86
CA SER A 49 1.56 0.01 15.51
C SER A 49 1.39 -0.21 14.00
N ILE A 50 1.20 0.85 13.20
CA ILE A 50 1.14 0.72 11.73
C ILE A 50 2.51 0.40 11.17
N VAL A 51 3.60 0.93 11.73
CA VAL A 51 4.95 0.62 11.26
C VAL A 51 5.20 -0.88 11.33
N LEU A 52 4.74 -1.54 12.40
CA LEU A 52 4.84 -2.99 12.54
C LEU A 52 4.04 -3.72 11.44
N VAL A 53 2.81 -3.26 11.14
CA VAL A 53 2.01 -3.82 10.04
C VAL A 53 2.71 -3.62 8.68
N THR A 54 3.26 -2.44 8.43
CA THR A 54 4.02 -2.12 7.22
C THR A 54 5.24 -3.04 7.07
N ILE A 55 5.96 -3.32 8.17
CA ILE A 55 7.08 -4.27 8.18
C ILE A 55 6.59 -5.67 7.84
N ILE A 56 5.50 -6.14 8.43
CA ILE A 56 4.93 -7.47 8.13
C ILE A 56 4.57 -7.58 6.64
N ILE A 57 3.90 -6.56 6.07
CA ILE A 57 3.55 -6.53 4.65
C ILE A 57 4.83 -6.58 3.78
N GLY A 58 5.85 -5.81 4.16
CA GLY A 58 7.17 -5.85 3.52
C GLY A 58 7.82 -7.23 3.56
N CYS A 59 7.82 -7.90 4.72
CA CYS A 59 8.37 -9.25 4.86
C CYS A 59 7.67 -10.26 3.94
N VAL A 60 6.34 -10.17 3.84
CA VAL A 60 5.56 -11.04 2.95
C VAL A 60 5.96 -10.77 1.50
N MET A 61 6.06 -9.51 1.09
CA MET A 61 6.41 -9.16 -0.27
C MET A 61 7.86 -9.55 -0.63
N ASP A 62 8.83 -9.27 0.26
CA ASP A 62 10.23 -9.68 0.09
C ASP A 62 10.36 -11.21 -0.06
N SER A 63 9.50 -11.98 0.61
CA SER A 63 9.49 -13.45 0.49
C SER A 63 8.94 -13.96 -0.84
N ILE A 64 8.11 -13.16 -1.53
CA ILE A 64 7.43 -13.55 -2.77
C ILE A 64 8.13 -12.98 -4.01
N SER A 65 8.72 -11.78 -3.91
CA SER A 65 9.15 -11.00 -5.07
C SER A 65 10.50 -11.41 -5.66
N GLY A 66 11.34 -12.14 -4.91
CA GLY A 66 12.68 -12.54 -5.35
C GLY A 66 13.67 -11.39 -5.52
N VAL A 67 13.33 -10.19 -5.02
CA VAL A 67 14.14 -8.97 -5.01
C VAL A 67 15.16 -9.06 -3.84
N PRO A 68 16.26 -8.29 -3.81
CA PRO A 68 17.20 -8.32 -2.69
C PRO A 68 16.55 -8.17 -1.31
N PHE A 69 17.11 -8.87 -0.33
CA PHE A 69 16.54 -8.97 1.02
C PHE A 69 16.33 -7.59 1.66
N PHE A 70 15.18 -7.40 2.31
CA PHE A 70 14.69 -6.15 2.93
C PHE A 70 14.30 -5.00 1.98
N TYR A 71 14.30 -5.20 0.66
CA TYR A 71 13.98 -4.12 -0.27
C TYR A 71 12.59 -3.52 -0.03
N HIS A 72 11.55 -4.35 0.05
CA HIS A 72 10.18 -3.89 0.25
C HIS A 72 9.98 -3.35 1.66
N ILE A 73 10.57 -3.97 2.69
CA ILE A 73 10.51 -3.48 4.07
C ILE A 73 11.05 -2.05 4.17
N PHE A 74 12.26 -1.81 3.65
CA PHE A 74 12.86 -0.47 3.69
C PHE A 74 12.03 0.53 2.89
N SER A 75 11.64 0.17 1.66
CA SER A 75 10.87 1.05 0.79
C SER A 75 9.54 1.46 1.45
N TYR A 76 8.78 0.51 1.99
CA TYR A 76 7.48 0.78 2.60
C TYR A 76 7.57 1.58 3.89
N VAL A 77 8.57 1.32 4.73
CA VAL A 77 8.79 2.09 5.97
C VAL A 77 9.17 3.54 5.63
N TRP A 78 10.04 3.76 4.65
CA TRP A 78 10.40 5.11 4.21
C TRP A 78 9.22 5.86 3.60
N ILE A 79 8.43 5.21 2.74
CA ILE A 79 7.19 5.78 2.20
C ILE A 79 6.25 6.18 3.33
N PHE A 80 6.07 5.33 4.35
CA PHE A 80 5.25 5.65 5.52
C PHE A 80 5.77 6.91 6.23
N ILE A 81 7.07 6.99 6.53
CA ILE A 81 7.68 8.14 7.21
C ILE A 81 7.48 9.43 6.40
N ILE A 82 7.75 9.39 5.10
CA ILE A 82 7.58 10.53 4.20
C ILE A 82 6.14 11.02 4.19
N VAL A 83 5.17 10.10 4.10
CA VAL A 83 3.75 10.46 4.11
C VAL A 83 3.37 11.09 5.46
N GLN A 84 3.87 10.60 6.59
CA GLN A 84 3.58 11.21 7.90
C GLN A 84 4.18 12.61 8.03
N ILE A 85 5.42 12.83 7.57
CA ILE A 85 6.05 14.16 7.56
C ILE A 85 5.27 15.09 6.63
N ALA A 86 4.96 14.64 5.42
CA ALA A 86 4.23 15.43 4.43
C ALA A 86 2.83 15.83 4.95
N LYS A 87 2.14 14.95 5.68
CA LYS A 87 0.86 15.24 6.33
C LYS A 87 0.95 16.35 7.37
N GLN A 88 2.11 16.56 8.00
CA GLN A 88 2.32 17.64 8.96
C GLN A 88 2.62 18.98 8.27
N LEU A 89 3.23 18.94 7.08
CA LEU A 89 3.70 20.13 6.36
C LEU A 89 2.67 20.74 5.41
N LEU A 90 1.78 19.93 4.82
CA LEU A 90 0.85 20.38 3.77
C LEU A 90 -0.61 20.36 4.25
N PHE A 91 -1.35 21.41 3.93
CA PHE A 91 -2.77 21.55 4.28
C PHE A 91 -3.63 20.42 3.67
N HIS A 92 -4.59 19.99 4.49
CA HIS A 92 -5.47 18.81 4.45
C HIS A 92 -5.91 18.29 3.06
N ARG A 93 -5.61 17.00 2.78
CA ARG A 93 -6.29 16.08 1.84
C ARG A 93 -6.63 16.62 0.44
N SER A 94 -5.88 17.60 -0.07
CA SER A 94 -6.05 18.07 -1.44
C SER A 94 -5.65 16.98 -2.45
N THR A 95 -6.33 16.89 -3.58
CA THR A 95 -5.98 15.96 -4.67
C THR A 95 -4.52 16.15 -5.10
N ILE A 96 -4.03 17.40 -5.09
CA ILE A 96 -2.64 17.75 -5.44
C ILE A 96 -1.65 17.09 -4.46
N PHE A 97 -1.98 17.03 -3.17
CA PHE A 97 -1.15 16.38 -2.16
C PHE A 97 -0.98 14.88 -2.46
N ILE A 98 -2.07 14.21 -2.83
CA ILE A 98 -2.05 12.79 -3.18
C ILE A 98 -1.17 12.55 -4.41
N PHE A 99 -1.27 13.41 -5.43
CA PHE A 99 -0.41 13.34 -6.62
C PHE A 99 1.07 13.49 -6.27
N ILE A 100 1.44 14.49 -5.46
CA ILE A 100 2.83 14.70 -5.04
C ILE A 100 3.37 13.48 -4.29
N ILE A 101 2.61 12.96 -3.32
CA ILE A 101 3.02 11.77 -2.56
C ILE A 101 3.16 10.54 -3.45
N SER A 102 2.29 10.39 -4.45
CA SER A 102 2.36 9.28 -5.39
C SER A 102 3.69 9.30 -6.15
N ILE A 103 4.08 10.46 -6.70
CA ILE A 103 5.36 10.64 -7.39
C ILE A 103 6.52 10.35 -6.46
N VAL A 104 6.53 10.95 -5.26
CA VAL A 104 7.62 10.78 -4.29
C VAL A 104 7.77 9.32 -3.87
N ALA A 105 6.67 8.62 -3.59
CA ALA A 105 6.71 7.22 -3.17
C ALA A 105 7.34 6.31 -4.24
N ILE A 106 6.94 6.49 -5.51
CA ILE A 106 7.49 5.70 -6.62
C ILE A 106 8.97 6.01 -6.81
N LEU A 107 9.37 7.29 -6.77
CA LEU A 107 10.76 7.70 -6.91
C LEU A 107 11.64 7.12 -5.80
N PHE A 108 11.16 7.11 -4.56
CA PHE A 108 11.89 6.50 -3.44
C PHE A 108 12.07 5.00 -3.64
N GLN A 109 11.02 4.28 -4.01
CA GLN A 109 11.09 2.84 -4.25
C GLN A 109 12.11 2.50 -5.37
N HIS A 110 12.12 3.26 -6.46
CA HIS A 110 13.10 3.09 -7.53
C HIS A 110 14.52 3.53 -7.15
N GLY A 111 14.65 4.60 -6.35
CA GLY A 111 15.92 5.05 -5.81
C GLY A 111 16.58 3.97 -4.95
N PHE A 112 15.80 3.28 -4.10
CA PHE A 112 16.29 2.13 -3.34
C PHE A 112 16.66 0.95 -4.24
N LEU A 113 15.95 0.72 -5.33
CA LEU A 113 16.25 -0.37 -6.26
C LEU A 113 17.59 -0.12 -6.95
N LEU A 114 17.78 1.09 -7.48
CA LEU A 114 19.03 1.54 -8.08
C LEU A 114 20.18 1.48 -7.07
N PHE A 115 19.96 1.92 -5.84
CA PHE A 115 20.96 1.82 -4.78
C PHE A 115 21.34 0.37 -4.48
N SER A 116 20.35 -0.53 -4.40
CA SER A 116 20.60 -1.96 -4.18
C SER A 116 21.40 -2.58 -5.31
N VAL A 117 21.09 -2.26 -6.57
CA VAL A 117 21.85 -2.73 -7.74
C VAL A 117 23.27 -2.18 -7.71
N PHE A 118 23.43 -0.89 -7.42
CA PHE A 118 24.74 -0.22 -7.33
C PHE A 118 25.66 -0.87 -6.28
N VAL A 119 25.12 -1.28 -5.14
CA VAL A 119 25.91 -1.92 -4.08
C VAL A 119 26.29 -3.37 -4.44
N HIS A 120 25.49 -4.05 -5.27
CA HIS A 120 25.68 -5.47 -5.57
C HIS A 120 26.35 -5.76 -6.92
N GLN A 121 26.36 -4.82 -7.87
CA GLN A 121 26.83 -5.01 -9.24
C GLN A 121 27.82 -3.91 -9.68
N ASP A 122 28.76 -4.26 -10.56
CA ASP A 122 29.73 -3.32 -11.13
C ASP A 122 29.06 -2.16 -11.89
N ILE A 123 29.75 -1.02 -11.99
CA ILE A 123 29.32 0.24 -12.63
C ILE A 123 28.73 0.05 -14.05
N ASN A 124 29.12 -1.03 -14.74
CA ASN A 124 28.62 -1.37 -16.07
C ASN A 124 27.14 -1.77 -16.09
N SER A 125 26.60 -2.29 -14.99
CA SER A 125 25.17 -2.65 -14.86
C SER A 125 24.23 -1.44 -14.88
N ILE A 126 24.73 -0.25 -14.51
CA ILE A 126 23.94 0.99 -14.46
C ILE A 126 23.56 1.44 -15.88
N TRP A 127 24.44 1.20 -16.86
CA TRP A 127 24.19 1.54 -18.25
C TRP A 127 23.19 0.59 -18.93
N GLU A 128 23.02 -0.61 -18.39
CA GLU A 128 21.99 -1.57 -18.82
C GLU A 128 20.63 -1.33 -18.12
N PHE A 129 20.56 -0.35 -17.21
CA PHE A 129 19.33 -0.03 -16.52
C PHE A 129 18.27 0.48 -17.50
N ASN A 130 17.15 -0.23 -17.58
CA ASN A 130 16.07 0.07 -18.50
C ASN A 130 15.25 1.28 -18.02
N PHE A 131 15.73 2.48 -18.32
CA PHE A 131 15.03 3.74 -18.00
C PHE A 131 13.59 3.80 -18.56
N GLY A 132 13.32 3.11 -19.68
CA GLY A 132 11.97 2.98 -20.23
C GLY A 132 10.98 2.31 -19.29
N LEU A 133 11.43 1.35 -18.50
CA LEU A 133 10.60 0.69 -17.48
C LEU A 133 10.32 1.62 -16.30
N LEU A 134 11.32 2.38 -15.87
CA LEU A 134 11.19 3.38 -14.81
C LEU A 134 10.10 4.41 -15.16
N ILE A 135 10.17 4.96 -16.36
CA ILE A 135 9.18 5.95 -16.85
C ILE A 135 7.78 5.33 -16.90
N ARG A 136 7.66 4.09 -17.39
CA ARG A 136 6.38 3.38 -17.46
C ARG A 136 5.79 3.13 -16.07
N GLN A 137 6.61 2.76 -15.08
CA GLN A 137 6.17 2.54 -13.71
C GLN A 137 5.77 3.84 -13.02
N VAL A 138 6.52 4.92 -13.21
CA VAL A 138 6.14 6.26 -12.72
C VAL A 138 4.81 6.70 -13.32
N PHE A 139 4.65 6.53 -14.63
CA PHE A 139 3.40 6.86 -15.32
C PHE A 139 2.22 6.08 -14.73
N TRP A 140 2.33 4.75 -14.65
CA TRP A 140 1.24 3.92 -14.11
C TRP A 140 0.97 4.21 -12.63
N GLY A 141 1.99 4.40 -11.81
CA GLY A 141 1.78 4.71 -10.40
C GLY A 141 1.09 6.07 -10.20
N VAL A 142 1.46 7.10 -10.96
CA VAL A 142 0.78 8.41 -10.91
C VAL A 142 -0.69 8.30 -11.35
N VAL A 143 -0.98 7.45 -12.34
CA VAL A 143 -2.35 7.25 -12.85
C VAL A 143 -3.19 6.41 -11.89
N PHE A 144 -2.64 5.35 -11.28
CA PHE A 144 -3.40 4.38 -10.49
C PHE A 144 -3.43 4.65 -8.99
N ILE A 145 -2.40 5.27 -8.39
CA ILE A 145 -2.36 5.50 -6.94
C ILE A 145 -3.52 6.40 -6.48
N PRO A 146 -3.80 7.57 -7.09
CA PRO A 146 -4.89 8.43 -6.63
C PRO A 146 -6.28 7.78 -6.74
N PRO A 147 -6.68 7.16 -7.87
CA PRO A 147 -7.93 6.39 -7.95
C PRO A 147 -7.96 5.21 -6.99
N GLY A 148 -6.85 4.48 -6.83
CA GLY A 148 -6.74 3.35 -5.92
C GLY A 148 -7.00 3.74 -4.46
N LEU A 149 -6.41 4.86 -4.01
CA LEU A 149 -6.67 5.41 -2.68
C LEU A 149 -8.14 5.78 -2.48
N TRP A 150 -8.77 6.36 -3.51
CA TRP A 150 -10.20 6.72 -3.45
C TRP A 150 -11.10 5.48 -3.35
N ILE A 151 -10.81 4.46 -4.16
CA ILE A 151 -11.52 3.18 -4.17
C ILE A 151 -11.39 2.47 -2.82
N ILE A 152 -10.16 2.34 -2.30
CA ILE A 152 -9.91 1.71 -0.98
C ILE A 152 -10.63 2.49 0.12
N ASN A 153 -10.60 3.83 0.08
CA ASN A 153 -11.33 4.65 1.04
C ASN A 153 -12.84 4.42 1.00
N ALA A 154 -13.42 4.26 -0.20
CA ALA A 154 -14.83 3.95 -0.36
C ALA A 154 -15.18 2.55 0.20
N PHE A 155 -14.35 1.54 -0.09
CA PHE A 155 -14.52 0.19 0.47
C PHE A 155 -14.38 0.18 2.00
N TRP A 156 -13.40 0.90 2.53
CA TRP A 156 -13.18 1.03 3.97
C TRP A 156 -14.39 1.61 4.69
N HIS A 157 -14.97 2.70 4.19
CA HIS A 157 -16.19 3.29 4.75
C HIS A 157 -17.36 2.31 4.73
N ARG A 158 -17.59 1.62 3.60
CA ARG A 158 -18.64 0.60 3.50
C ARG A 158 -18.42 -0.55 4.47
N TRP A 159 -17.17 -0.98 4.63
CA TRP A 159 -16.80 -2.05 5.54
C TRP A 159 -17.10 -1.69 6.99
N ILE A 160 -16.68 -0.52 7.46
CA ILE A 160 -16.94 -0.04 8.82
C ILE A 160 -18.45 0.03 9.10
N LEU A 161 -19.24 0.57 8.15
CA LEU A 161 -20.69 0.67 8.31
C LEU A 161 -21.31 -0.73 8.49
N LYS A 162 -20.89 -1.71 7.69
CA LYS A 162 -21.38 -3.08 7.77
C LYS A 162 -20.96 -3.75 9.09
N THR A 163 -19.72 -3.57 9.54
CA THR A 163 -19.27 -4.17 10.81
C THR A 163 -19.99 -3.58 12.01
N ASN A 164 -20.21 -2.27 12.03
CA ASN A 164 -20.93 -1.60 13.12
C ASN A 164 -22.40 -2.02 13.15
N PHE A 165 -23.03 -2.16 11.97
CA PHE A 165 -24.40 -2.67 11.88
C PHE A 165 -24.52 -4.11 12.40
N LEU A 166 -23.61 -5.00 12.01
CA LEU A 166 -23.59 -6.38 12.48
C LEU A 166 -23.37 -6.47 14.00
N GLN A 167 -22.46 -5.67 14.54
CA GLN A 167 -22.19 -5.61 15.97
C GLN A 167 -23.44 -5.16 16.73
N ASN A 168 -24.09 -4.07 16.31
CA ASN A 168 -25.31 -3.56 16.94
C ASN A 168 -26.47 -4.57 16.85
N SER A 169 -26.62 -5.27 15.71
CA SER A 169 -27.63 -6.32 15.55
C SER A 169 -27.39 -7.51 16.48
N MET A 170 -26.12 -7.85 16.73
CA MET A 170 -25.76 -8.96 17.62
C MET A 170 -26.05 -8.62 19.08
N PHE A 171 -25.68 -7.41 19.53
CA PHE A 171 -25.99 -6.93 20.89
C PHE A 171 -27.49 -6.90 21.16
N LYS A 172 -28.27 -6.32 20.24
CA LYS A 172 -29.74 -6.26 20.39
C LYS A 172 -30.38 -7.64 20.51
N ASN A 173 -29.96 -8.60 19.69
CA ASN A 173 -30.47 -9.97 19.74
C ASN A 173 -30.01 -10.77 20.99
N THR A 174 -29.02 -10.26 21.72
CA THR A 174 -28.57 -10.84 22.99
C THR A 174 -29.41 -10.32 24.15
N GLU A 175 -29.70 -9.01 24.15
CA GLU A 175 -30.60 -8.34 25.12
C GLU A 175 -32.03 -8.91 25.04
N ASP A 176 -32.60 -8.98 23.82
CA ASP A 176 -33.91 -9.59 23.56
C ASP A 176 -34.00 -11.09 23.96
N ARG A 177 -32.85 -11.75 24.16
CA ARG A 177 -32.79 -13.15 24.61
C ARG A 177 -32.73 -13.26 26.13
N VAL A 178 -32.06 -12.33 26.81
CA VAL A 178 -32.02 -12.27 28.27
C VAL A 178 -33.39 -11.90 28.83
N ASP A 179 -34.08 -10.94 28.22
CA ASP A 179 -35.42 -10.50 28.66
C ASP A 179 -36.52 -11.56 28.50
N ARG A 180 -36.31 -12.59 27.66
CA ARG A 180 -37.25 -13.70 27.47
C ARG A 180 -37.06 -14.86 28.45
N ILE A 181 -35.97 -14.84 29.24
CA ILE A 181 -35.64 -15.90 30.20
C ILE A 181 -36.01 -15.49 31.64
N GLN A 182 -36.25 -14.19 31.89
CA GLN A 182 -36.77 -13.65 33.15
C GLN A 182 -38.30 -13.57 33.14
#